data_AF-A0AAU9TGX5-F1
#
_entry.id   AF-A0AAU9TGX5-F1
#
_cell.length_a   1.000
_cell.length_b   1.000
_cell.length_c   1.000
_cell.angle_alpha   90.00
_cell.angle_beta   90.00
_cell.angle_gamma   90.00
#
_symmetry.space_group_name_H-M   'P 1'
#
loop_
_entity.id
_entity.type
_entity.pdbx_description
1 polymer ?
#
loop_
_entity_poly.entity_id
_entity_poly.type
_entity_poly.pdbx_seq_one_letter_code
_entity_poly.pdbx_strand_id
1 'polypeptide(L)'
;MERPEGMPVIQSLEVMCGKDHMDVHLTFSHPFEGIVSSKGQHGDPRCVYVPPSTGQTYFSFRIAYAKCGTKPDLHGQFYENTVVVQYDKDLLEVWDEAKRLRCEWFNDYEKTASKPPMVIADLDVVQLDFRGDNVDCWMEIQAGKGPWAPPVSGIVPLGSTLTLVVAINDYRAFSMHNESVPVKQPSPK
;
A
#
# COMPACT_ATOMS: atom_id res chain seq x y z
N MET A 1 17.51 -27.37 -13.24
CA MET A 1 18.70 -26.60 -12.84
C MET A 1 18.37 -26.03 -11.47
N GLU A 2 19.11 -26.40 -10.44
CA GLU A 2 18.83 -25.97 -9.07
C GLU A 2 19.54 -24.65 -8.78
N ARG A 3 18.92 -23.79 -7.96
CA ARG A 3 19.49 -22.50 -7.55
C ARG A 3 20.78 -22.76 -6.75
N PRO A 4 21.92 -22.14 -7.10
CA PRO A 4 23.18 -22.34 -6.37
C PRO A 4 23.08 -22.01 -4.87
N GLU A 5 23.71 -22.85 -4.04
CA GLU A 5 23.79 -22.60 -2.59
C GLU A 5 24.62 -21.35 -2.27
N GLY A 6 24.14 -20.53 -1.33
CA GLY A 6 24.82 -19.30 -0.91
C GLY A 6 24.43 -18.04 -1.69
N MET A 7 23.51 -18.12 -2.66
CA MET A 7 22.98 -16.93 -3.30
C MET A 7 22.16 -16.06 -2.32
N PRO A 8 22.22 -14.72 -2.44
CA PRO A 8 21.36 -13.84 -1.67
C PRO A 8 19.90 -14.16 -1.97
N VAL A 9 19.03 -14.09 -0.97
CA VAL A 9 17.58 -14.34 -1.09
C VAL A 9 16.87 -13.11 -0.56
N ILE A 10 15.77 -12.71 -1.21
CA ILE A 10 14.93 -11.62 -0.73
C ILE A 10 14.34 -12.01 0.63
N GLN A 11 14.70 -11.27 1.68
CA GLN A 11 14.17 -11.43 3.03
C GLN A 11 12.92 -10.58 3.25
N SER A 12 12.93 -9.34 2.77
CA SER A 12 11.78 -8.45 2.84
C SER A 12 11.65 -7.58 1.59
N LEU A 13 10.40 -7.31 1.22
CA LEU A 13 10.03 -6.39 0.16
C LEU A 13 8.80 -5.63 0.63
N GLU A 14 9.02 -4.38 1.03
CA GLU A 14 8.00 -3.50 1.55
C GLU A 14 7.82 -2.33 0.60
N VAL A 15 6.57 -1.91 0.39
CA VAL A 15 6.25 -0.78 -0.48
C VAL A 15 5.30 0.15 0.23
N MET A 16 5.68 1.42 0.26
CA MET A 16 4.84 2.52 0.69
C MET A 16 4.38 3.26 -0.56
N CYS A 17 3.07 3.31 -0.78
CA CYS A 17 2.53 4.02 -1.93
C CYS A 17 2.33 5.48 -1.55
N GLY A 18 3.14 6.36 -2.12
CA GLY A 18 2.93 7.79 -2.05
C GLY A 18 1.94 8.27 -3.11
N LYS A 19 1.72 9.58 -3.14
CA LYS A 19 0.78 10.25 -4.06
C LYS A 19 1.13 10.06 -5.54
N ASP A 20 2.42 10.06 -5.89
CA ASP A 20 2.91 10.03 -7.27
C ASP A 20 4.03 9.00 -7.51
N HIS A 21 4.36 8.19 -6.49
CA HIS A 21 5.42 7.18 -6.53
C HIS A 21 5.20 6.04 -5.53
N MET A 22 5.81 4.88 -5.80
CA MET A 22 6.08 3.83 -4.81
C MET A 22 7.45 4.06 -4.18
N ASP A 23 7.53 4.14 -2.84
CA ASP A 23 8.77 3.99 -2.07
C ASP A 23 8.96 2.50 -1.76
N VAL A 24 9.99 1.89 -2.34
CA VAL A 24 10.27 0.45 -2.24
C VAL A 24 11.47 0.22 -1.33
N HIS A 25 11.32 -0.71 -0.39
CA HIS A 25 12.34 -1.15 0.55
C HIS A 25 12.60 -2.65 0.34
N LEU A 26 13.82 -2.99 -0.08
CA LEU A 26 14.20 -4.34 -0.46
C LEU A 26 15.39 -4.80 0.39
N THR A 27 15.24 -5.93 1.07
CA THR A 27 16.28 -6.52 1.92
C THR A 27 16.62 -7.93 1.44
N PHE A 28 17.91 -8.24 1.39
CA PHE A 28 18.46 -9.54 1.04
C PHE A 28 19.16 -10.19 2.24
N SER A 29 19.24 -11.52 2.23
CA SER A 29 19.92 -12.31 3.25
C SER A 29 21.45 -12.12 3.27
N HIS A 30 22.03 -11.81 2.11
CA HIS A 30 23.46 -11.61 1.90
C HIS A 30 23.66 -10.42 0.94
N PRO A 31 24.88 -9.84 0.86
CA PRO A 31 25.20 -8.80 -0.10
C PRO A 31 24.74 -9.17 -1.52
N PHE A 32 23.93 -8.29 -2.10
CA PHE A 32 23.40 -8.47 -3.44
C PHE A 32 24.24 -7.69 -4.45
N GLU A 33 24.71 -8.42 -5.47
CA GLU A 33 25.61 -7.91 -6.51
C GLU A 33 24.95 -7.85 -7.90
N GLY A 34 23.71 -8.32 -7.99
CA GLY A 34 22.92 -8.33 -9.22
C GLY A 34 22.30 -6.98 -9.55
N ILE A 35 21.28 -6.98 -10.38
CA ILE A 35 20.59 -5.77 -10.84
C ILE A 35 19.10 -5.84 -10.54
N VAL A 36 18.54 -4.69 -10.14
CA VAL A 36 17.09 -4.54 -9.94
C VAL A 36 16.56 -3.44 -10.84
N SER A 37 15.58 -3.77 -11.68
CA SER A 37 14.99 -2.83 -12.64
C SER A 37 13.51 -3.09 -12.89
N SER A 38 12.78 -2.11 -13.42
CA SER A 38 11.41 -2.35 -13.90
C SER A 38 11.42 -3.20 -15.16
N LYS A 39 10.49 -4.17 -15.22
CA LYS A 39 10.36 -5.14 -16.32
C LYS A 39 10.32 -4.44 -17.68
N GLY A 40 11.24 -4.83 -18.57
CA GLY A 40 11.33 -4.28 -19.93
C GLY A 40 11.81 -2.84 -20.02
N GLN A 41 12.30 -2.25 -18.92
CA GLN A 41 12.80 -0.86 -18.86
C GLN A 41 14.29 -0.79 -18.51
N HIS A 42 15.02 -1.91 -18.53
CA HIS A 42 16.45 -1.99 -18.23
C HIS A 42 17.32 -1.06 -19.12
N GLY A 43 16.86 -0.73 -20.33
CA GLY A 43 17.56 0.19 -21.23
C GLY A 43 17.52 1.68 -20.81
N ASP A 44 16.61 2.07 -19.91
CA ASP A 44 16.60 3.42 -19.32
C ASP A 44 17.28 3.37 -17.95
N PRO A 45 18.45 4.04 -17.76
CA PRO A 45 19.15 4.05 -16.49
C PRO A 45 18.31 4.57 -15.31
N ARG A 46 17.26 5.35 -15.57
CA ARG A 46 16.36 5.88 -14.54
C ARG A 46 15.40 4.82 -13.98
N CYS A 47 15.27 3.69 -14.65
CA CYS A 47 14.44 2.56 -14.27
C CYS A 47 15.26 1.36 -13.77
N VAL A 48 16.57 1.57 -13.60
CA VAL A 48 17.50 0.67 -12.90
C VAL A 48 17.70 1.24 -11.50
N TYR A 49 17.18 0.52 -10.50
CA TYR A 49 17.13 1.00 -9.13
C TYR A 49 18.31 0.54 -8.28
N VAL A 50 18.76 -0.69 -8.55
CA VAL A 50 19.98 -1.24 -7.94
C VAL A 50 20.93 -1.58 -9.09
N PRO A 51 22.01 -0.82 -9.27
CA PRO A 51 23.04 -1.15 -10.25
C PRO A 51 23.83 -2.39 -9.81
N PRO A 52 24.50 -3.08 -10.75
CA PRO A 52 25.33 -4.23 -10.40
C PRO A 52 26.49 -3.83 -9.48
N SER A 53 26.99 -4.81 -8.74
CA SER A 53 28.18 -4.69 -7.89
C SER A 53 28.06 -3.69 -6.73
N THR A 54 26.85 -3.53 -6.18
CA THR A 54 26.63 -2.65 -5.01
C THR A 54 27.07 -3.24 -3.68
N GLY A 55 27.08 -4.57 -3.54
CA GLY A 55 27.47 -5.27 -2.31
C GLY A 55 26.66 -4.93 -1.05
N GLN A 56 25.45 -4.40 -1.18
CA GLN A 56 24.58 -4.06 -0.04
C GLN A 56 23.51 -5.12 0.17
N THR A 57 23.05 -5.22 1.41
CA THR A 57 21.93 -6.11 1.79
C THR A 57 20.59 -5.39 1.78
N TYR A 58 20.59 -4.05 1.81
CA TYR A 58 19.38 -3.25 1.89
C TYR A 58 19.40 -2.15 0.84
N PHE A 59 18.26 -1.98 0.15
CA PHE A 59 18.06 -0.97 -0.87
C PHE A 59 16.74 -0.25 -0.65
N SER A 60 16.76 1.07 -0.86
CA SER A 60 15.56 1.90 -0.87
C SER A 60 15.55 2.75 -2.12
N PHE A 61 14.46 2.69 -2.88
CA PHE A 61 14.35 3.38 -4.17
C PHE A 61 12.90 3.75 -4.49
N ARG A 62 12.73 4.68 -5.42
CA ARG A 62 11.43 5.22 -5.82
C ARG A 62 11.07 4.84 -7.24
N ILE A 63 9.83 4.39 -7.43
CA ILE A 63 9.22 4.15 -8.74
C ILE A 63 8.13 5.18 -8.98
N ALA A 64 8.35 6.09 -9.92
CA ALA A 64 7.34 7.09 -10.27
C ALA A 64 6.19 6.47 -11.06
N TYR A 65 4.94 6.84 -10.75
CA TYR A 65 3.75 6.32 -11.44
C TYR A 65 3.68 6.69 -12.92
N ALA A 66 4.28 7.83 -13.29
CA ALA A 66 4.29 8.31 -14.67
C ALA A 66 5.40 7.70 -15.55
N LYS A 67 6.27 6.84 -15.00
CA LYS A 67 7.47 6.34 -15.69
C LYS A 67 7.70 4.84 -15.45
N CYS A 68 8.76 4.31 -16.08
CA CYS A 68 9.27 2.96 -15.85
C CYS A 68 8.25 1.84 -16.02
N GLY A 69 7.34 2.02 -17.00
CA GLY A 69 6.35 1.01 -17.35
C GLY A 69 5.25 0.82 -16.30
N THR A 70 5.14 1.72 -15.32
CA THR A 70 4.04 1.71 -14.35
C THR A 70 2.72 1.94 -15.08
N LYS A 71 1.75 1.05 -14.88
CA LYS A 71 0.45 1.10 -15.54
C LYS A 71 -0.62 1.51 -14.52
N PRO A 72 -1.39 2.58 -14.76
CA PRO A 72 -2.61 2.81 -14.03
C PRO A 72 -3.69 1.82 -14.48
N ASP A 73 -4.62 1.51 -13.59
CA ASP A 73 -5.88 0.87 -13.95
C ASP A 73 -6.74 1.77 -14.88
N LEU A 74 -7.64 1.15 -15.65
CA LEU A 74 -8.62 1.80 -16.51
C LEU A 74 -9.50 2.81 -15.76
N HIS A 75 -9.70 2.61 -14.45
CA HIS A 75 -10.44 3.52 -13.58
C HIS A 75 -9.55 4.31 -12.60
N GLY A 76 -8.22 4.18 -12.70
CA GLY A 76 -7.27 4.87 -11.83
C GLY A 76 -7.29 4.43 -10.36
N GLN A 77 -7.84 3.24 -10.06
CA GLN A 77 -7.99 2.73 -8.69
C GLN A 77 -6.69 2.17 -8.12
N PHE A 78 -5.77 1.76 -8.99
CA PHE A 78 -4.47 1.24 -8.59
C PHE A 78 -3.38 1.54 -9.62
N TYR A 79 -2.13 1.56 -9.15
CA TYR A 79 -0.93 1.58 -9.99
C TYR A 79 -0.17 0.27 -9.84
N GLU A 80 0.26 -0.30 -10.96
CA GLU A 80 1.05 -1.53 -10.99
C GLU A 80 2.41 -1.30 -11.65
N ASN A 81 3.47 -1.77 -10.99
CA ASN A 81 4.79 -1.91 -11.58
C ASN A 81 5.32 -3.34 -11.35
N THR A 82 6.10 -3.88 -12.27
CA THR A 82 6.78 -5.17 -12.07
C THR A 82 8.28 -4.92 -11.98
N VAL A 83 8.85 -5.22 -10.82
CA VAL A 83 10.29 -5.15 -10.58
C VAL A 83 10.88 -6.53 -10.83
N VAL A 84 11.99 -6.56 -11.55
CA VAL A 84 12.77 -7.77 -11.83
C VAL A 84 14.07 -7.68 -11.04
N VAL A 85 14.35 -8.72 -10.26
CA VAL A 85 15.57 -8.94 -9.50
C VAL A 85 16.38 -10.00 -10.24
N GLN A 86 17.43 -9.57 -10.91
CA GLN A 86 18.33 -10.44 -11.65
C GLN A 86 19.60 -10.65 -10.85
N TYR A 87 19.96 -11.91 -10.61
CA TYR A 87 21.14 -12.23 -9.81
C TYR A 87 22.44 -12.16 -10.62
N ASP A 88 22.35 -12.31 -11.94
CA ASP A 88 23.45 -12.06 -12.89
C ASP A 88 23.23 -10.72 -13.62
N LYS A 89 24.33 -10.04 -13.97
CA LYS A 89 24.29 -8.73 -14.61
C LYS A 89 24.03 -8.79 -16.12
N ASP A 90 24.36 -9.92 -16.77
CA ASP A 90 24.35 -10.08 -18.22
C ASP A 90 23.28 -11.09 -18.67
N LEU A 91 22.95 -12.08 -17.84
CA LEU A 91 22.07 -13.19 -18.19
C LEU A 91 20.81 -13.24 -17.32
N LEU A 92 19.68 -13.54 -17.96
CA LEU A 92 18.43 -13.88 -17.28
C LEU A 92 18.41 -15.38 -16.98
N GLU A 93 18.36 -15.71 -15.70
CA GLU A 93 18.41 -17.09 -15.22
C GLU A 93 17.07 -17.53 -14.65
N VAL A 94 16.89 -18.85 -14.51
CA VAL A 94 15.61 -19.42 -14.04
C VAL A 94 15.28 -19.10 -12.58
N TRP A 95 16.27 -18.65 -11.81
CA TRP A 95 16.12 -18.25 -10.40
C TRP A 95 15.96 -16.73 -10.23
N ASP A 96 15.93 -15.96 -11.32
CA ASP A 96 15.59 -14.54 -11.25
C ASP A 96 14.13 -14.36 -10.86
N GLU A 97 13.87 -13.30 -10.09
CA GLU A 97 12.57 -13.09 -9.48
C GLU A 97 11.90 -11.86 -10.06
N ALA A 98 10.62 -11.99 -10.42
CA ALA A 98 9.78 -10.86 -10.79
C ALA A 98 8.72 -10.64 -9.71
N LYS A 99 8.64 -9.43 -9.17
CA LYS A 99 7.65 -9.04 -8.15
C LYS A 99 6.76 -7.97 -8.74
N ARG A 100 5.45 -8.22 -8.80
CA ARG A 100 4.47 -7.21 -9.21
C ARG A 100 4.04 -6.44 -7.97
N LEU A 101 4.39 -5.17 -7.94
CA LEU A 101 4.02 -4.22 -6.90
C LEU A 101 2.73 -3.53 -7.33
N ARG A 102 1.68 -3.63 -6.51
CA ARG A 102 0.40 -3.00 -6.76
C ARG A 102 0.06 -2.06 -5.61
N CYS A 103 -0.14 -0.79 -5.93
CA CYS A 103 -0.59 0.22 -4.99
C CYS A 103 -2.07 0.49 -5.23
N GLU A 104 -2.91 0.21 -4.24
CA GLU A 104 -4.36 0.41 -4.31
C GLU A 104 -4.83 1.44 -3.29
N TRP A 105 -5.76 2.30 -3.70
CA TRP A 105 -6.48 3.21 -2.82
C TRP A 105 -7.94 2.80 -2.78
N PHE A 106 -8.36 2.20 -1.67
CA PHE A 106 -9.76 1.88 -1.42
C PHE A 106 -10.45 3.08 -0.78
N ASN A 107 -11.65 3.42 -1.25
CA ASN A 107 -12.62 4.09 -0.41
C ASN A 107 -13.28 3.00 0.46
N ASP A 108 -12.92 2.94 1.74
CA ASP A 108 -13.31 1.87 2.68
C ASP A 108 -14.81 1.87 3.04
N TYR A 109 -15.70 1.62 2.07
CA TYR A 109 -17.12 1.34 2.36
C TYR A 109 -17.55 -0.11 2.16
N GLU A 110 -16.81 -0.93 1.40
CA GLU A 110 -17.20 -2.34 1.23
C GLU A 110 -15.98 -3.27 1.30
N LYS A 111 -15.78 -3.88 2.47
CA LYS A 111 -14.93 -5.07 2.56
C LYS A 111 -15.63 -6.24 1.88
N THR A 112 -15.10 -6.69 0.74
CA THR A 112 -15.16 -8.12 0.40
C THR A 112 -13.73 -8.62 0.21
N ALA A 113 -13.21 -9.28 1.24
CA ALA A 113 -11.98 -10.06 1.16
C ALA A 113 -12.27 -11.32 0.32
N SER A 114 -12.18 -11.21 -1.00
CA SER A 114 -12.19 -12.38 -1.89
C SER A 114 -10.75 -12.85 -2.11
N LYS A 115 -10.41 -13.95 -1.44
CA LYS A 115 -9.20 -14.76 -1.64
C LYS A 115 -9.14 -15.28 -3.10
N PRO A 116 -7.96 -15.35 -3.75
CA PRO A 116 -7.86 -15.53 -5.20
C PRO A 116 -7.95 -16.99 -5.65
N PRO A 117 -8.47 -17.30 -6.86
CA PRO A 117 -8.12 -18.53 -7.56
C PRO A 117 -6.81 -18.33 -8.34
N MET A 118 -5.79 -19.05 -7.89
CA MET A 118 -4.46 -19.19 -8.52
C MET A 118 -4.52 -20.30 -9.58
N VAL A 119 -4.05 -20.04 -10.82
CA VAL A 119 -3.05 -20.84 -11.59
C VAL A 119 -2.64 -20.03 -12.84
N ILE A 120 -1.35 -20.00 -13.20
CA ILE A 120 -0.77 -20.29 -14.53
C ILE A 120 0.76 -20.09 -14.43
N ALA A 121 1.52 -21.05 -14.96
CA ALA A 121 2.97 -21.13 -14.90
C ALA A 121 3.67 -20.36 -16.03
N ASP A 122 4.48 -19.37 -15.65
CA ASP A 122 5.76 -18.95 -16.26
C ASP A 122 6.33 -17.84 -15.35
N LEU A 123 7.61 -17.93 -14.98
CA LEU A 123 8.33 -17.12 -13.97
C LEU A 123 7.40 -16.51 -12.89
N ASP A 124 7.18 -17.23 -11.78
CA ASP A 124 6.15 -16.92 -10.76
C ASP A 124 6.17 -15.42 -10.36
N VAL A 125 5.30 -14.63 -11.00
CA VAL A 125 5.20 -13.20 -10.72
C VAL A 125 4.39 -13.09 -9.45
N VAL A 126 5.10 -13.01 -8.33
CA VAL A 126 4.47 -12.81 -7.03
C VAL A 126 3.89 -11.39 -7.00
N GLN A 127 2.56 -11.30 -7.02
CA GLN A 127 1.84 -10.05 -6.83
C GLN A 127 1.77 -9.71 -5.35
N LEU A 128 2.16 -8.49 -5.02
CA LEU A 128 2.14 -7.94 -3.67
C LEU A 128 1.30 -6.66 -3.70
N ASP A 129 0.20 -6.68 -2.96
CA ASP A 129 -0.75 -5.58 -2.88
C ASP A 129 -0.45 -4.74 -1.63
N PHE A 130 -0.20 -3.44 -1.83
CA PHE A 130 0.15 -2.48 -0.80
C PHE A 130 -0.88 -1.36 -0.77
N ARG A 131 -1.27 -0.96 0.45
CA ARG A 131 -2.26 0.10 0.68
C ARG A 131 -1.59 1.45 0.69
N GLY A 132 -2.17 2.40 -0.02
CA GLY A 132 -1.51 3.66 -0.30
C GLY A 132 -1.79 4.85 0.60
N ASP A 133 -2.42 4.67 1.77
CA ASP A 133 -2.44 5.62 2.89
C ASP A 133 -3.21 4.95 4.06
N ASN A 134 -2.69 4.96 5.29
CA ASN A 134 -3.47 4.62 6.49
C ASN A 134 -4.05 5.93 7.05
N VAL A 135 -5.28 6.27 6.65
CA VAL A 135 -6.04 7.36 7.28
C VAL A 135 -6.98 6.73 8.31
N ASP A 136 -6.72 7.00 9.59
CA ASP A 136 -7.58 6.55 10.68
C ASP A 136 -8.80 7.47 10.79
N CYS A 137 -9.92 7.07 10.21
CA CYS A 137 -11.20 7.73 10.36
C CYS A 137 -12.02 7.07 11.47
N TRP A 138 -12.49 7.83 12.46
CA TRP A 138 -13.47 7.32 13.41
C TRP A 138 -14.63 8.29 13.59
N MET A 139 -15.82 7.70 13.76
CA MET A 139 -17.07 8.40 13.99
C MET A 139 -17.68 7.91 15.28
N GLU A 140 -18.06 8.83 16.15
CA GLU A 140 -18.65 8.52 17.45
C GLU A 140 -19.82 9.47 17.75
N ILE A 141 -20.91 8.93 18.29
CA ILE A 141 -22.00 9.74 18.82
C ILE A 141 -21.80 9.86 20.33
N GLN A 142 -21.72 11.10 20.81
CA GLN A 142 -21.50 11.42 22.21
C GLN A 142 -22.75 11.98 22.86
N ALA A 143 -22.96 11.61 24.13
CA ALA A 143 -24.01 12.13 24.98
C ALA A 143 -23.60 13.49 25.57
N GLY A 144 -24.05 14.58 24.97
CA GLY A 144 -23.73 15.95 25.36
C GLY A 144 -23.12 16.76 24.22
N LYS A 145 -22.43 17.86 24.57
CA LYS A 145 -21.64 18.67 23.63
C LYS A 145 -20.23 18.07 23.53
N GLY A 146 -19.86 17.61 22.34
CA GLY A 146 -18.55 17.03 22.08
C GLY A 146 -17.43 18.08 22.02
N PRO A 147 -16.18 17.67 21.71
CA PRO A 147 -15.75 16.34 21.29
C PRO A 147 -15.26 15.42 22.43
N TRP A 148 -15.32 15.86 23.68
CA TRP A 148 -14.89 15.07 24.86
C TRP A 148 -16.05 14.54 25.69
N ALA A 149 -17.27 14.56 25.15
CA ALA A 149 -18.42 13.99 25.82
C ALA A 149 -18.33 12.46 25.78
N PRO A 150 -18.90 11.75 26.78
CA PRO A 150 -18.85 10.29 26.79
C PRO A 150 -19.63 9.69 25.61
N PRO A 151 -19.20 8.53 25.09
CA PRO A 151 -19.94 7.82 24.05
C PRO A 151 -21.34 7.45 24.55
N VAL A 152 -22.32 7.49 23.66
CA VAL A 152 -23.68 7.07 23.99
C VAL A 152 -23.71 5.58 24.30
N SER A 153 -24.12 5.23 25.52
CA SER A 153 -24.41 3.85 25.92
C SER A 153 -25.91 3.68 26.18
N GLY A 154 -26.63 3.10 25.22
CA GLY A 154 -28.05 2.74 25.37
C GLY A 154 -29.05 3.80 24.85
N ILE A 155 -30.27 3.75 25.38
CA ILE A 155 -31.41 4.57 24.93
C ILE A 155 -31.22 6.03 25.40
N VAL A 156 -31.34 6.98 24.47
CA VAL A 156 -31.18 8.41 24.74
C VAL A 156 -32.54 9.09 24.96
N PRO A 157 -32.73 9.86 26.05
CA PRO A 157 -33.96 10.61 26.28
C PRO A 157 -34.21 11.70 25.23
N LEU A 158 -35.50 12.00 24.99
CA LEU A 158 -35.88 13.16 24.19
C LEU A 158 -35.41 14.47 24.86
N GLY A 159 -34.94 15.42 24.06
CA GLY A 159 -34.38 16.69 24.53
C GLY A 159 -32.91 16.62 24.96
N SER A 160 -32.31 15.44 25.08
CA SER A 160 -30.86 15.30 25.26
C SER A 160 -30.11 15.87 24.07
N THR A 161 -28.97 16.53 24.30
CA THR A 161 -28.07 16.97 23.22
C THR A 161 -27.15 15.82 22.85
N LEU A 162 -27.11 15.46 21.58
CA LEU A 162 -26.15 14.51 21.04
C LEU A 162 -25.16 15.24 20.14
N THR A 163 -23.91 14.81 20.15
CA THR A 163 -22.90 15.32 19.24
C THR A 163 -22.38 14.20 18.37
N LEU A 164 -22.41 14.38 17.06
CA LEU A 164 -21.66 13.55 16.13
C LEU A 164 -20.23 14.08 16.06
N VAL A 165 -19.25 13.26 16.41
CA VAL A 165 -17.83 13.55 16.25
C VAL A 165 -17.32 12.74 15.08
N VAL A 166 -16.67 13.41 14.13
CA VAL A 166 -15.95 12.81 13.01
C VAL A 166 -14.50 13.25 13.13
N ALA A 167 -13.60 12.30 13.24
CA ALA A 167 -12.17 12.58 13.30
C ALA A 167 -11.42 11.78 12.25
N ILE A 168 -10.43 12.45 11.67
CA ILE A 168 -9.58 11.96 10.60
C ILE A 168 -8.15 12.17 11.08
N ASN A 169 -7.44 11.07 11.27
CA ASN A 169 -6.04 11.07 11.65
C ASN A 169 -5.19 10.57 10.48
N ASP A 170 -4.40 11.48 9.91
CA ASP A 170 -3.46 11.26 8.83
C ASP A 170 -2.03 11.58 9.33
N TYR A 171 -0.99 11.00 8.72
CA TYR A 171 0.41 11.18 9.15
C TYR A 171 0.90 12.64 9.05
N ARG A 172 0.19 13.49 8.30
CA ARG A 172 0.49 14.93 8.15
C ARG A 172 -0.39 15.83 8.99
N ALA A 173 -1.62 15.42 9.29
CA ALA A 173 -2.63 16.30 9.87
C ALA A 173 -3.71 15.53 10.63
N PHE A 174 -4.11 16.09 11.76
CA PHE A 174 -5.28 15.66 12.51
C PHE A 174 -6.41 16.66 12.30
N SER A 175 -7.58 16.18 11.85
CA SER A 175 -8.77 17.00 11.66
C SER A 175 -9.95 16.39 12.42
N MET A 176 -10.65 17.22 13.20
CA MET A 176 -11.81 16.81 13.98
C MET A 176 -12.95 17.80 13.77
N HIS A 177 -14.11 17.28 13.40
CA HIS A 177 -15.35 18.03 13.22
C HIS A 177 -16.42 17.48 14.16
N ASN A 178 -17.21 18.39 14.75
CA ASN A 178 -18.30 18.01 15.63
C ASN A 178 -19.55 18.85 15.39
N GLU A 179 -20.72 18.21 15.45
CA GLU A 179 -22.01 18.89 15.33
C GLU A 179 -22.97 18.39 16.42
N SER A 180 -23.51 19.33 17.21
CA SER A 180 -24.39 19.05 18.35
C SER A 180 -25.85 19.38 18.03
N VAL A 181 -26.75 18.40 18.20
CA VAL A 181 -28.19 18.57 17.96
C VAL A 181 -29.03 17.99 19.11
N PRO A 182 -30.18 18.60 19.45
CA PRO A 182 -31.10 18.03 20.44
C PRO A 182 -31.90 16.86 19.83
N VAL A 183 -32.07 15.79 20.59
CA VAL A 183 -32.90 14.64 20.21
C VAL A 183 -34.36 15.07 20.17
N LYS A 184 -34.97 15.00 18.98
CA LYS A 184 -36.37 15.33 18.76
C LYS A 184 -37.18 14.06 18.58
N GLN A 185 -38.45 14.13 18.98
CA GLN A 185 -39.40 13.07 18.70
C GLN A 185 -39.63 12.99 17.18
N PRO A 186 -39.64 11.78 16.58
CA PRO A 186 -40.01 11.63 15.19
C PRO A 186 -41.44 12.17 15.00
N SER A 187 -41.58 13.13 14.09
CA SER A 187 -42.89 13.68 13.73
C SER A 187 -43.70 12.58 13.05
N PRO A 188 -44.96 12.34 13.43
CA PRO A 188 -45.83 11.47 12.65
C PRO A 188 -45.95 12.09 11.25
N LYS A 189 -45.62 11.31 10.22
CA LYS A 189 -45.95 11.63 8.82
C LYS A 189 -47.43 11.42 8.57
#